data_AF-A0A2G2ZAI9-F1
#
_entry.id   AF-A0A2G2ZAI9-F1
#
_cell.length_a   1.000
_cell.length_b   1.000
_cell.length_c   1.000
_cell.angle_alpha   90.00
_cell.angle_beta   90.00
_cell.angle_gamma   90.00
#
_symmetry.space_group_name_H-M   'P 1'
#
loop_
_entity.id
_entity.type
_entity.pdbx_description
1 polymer ?
#
loop_
_entity_poly.entity_id
_entity_poly.type
_entity_poly.pdbx_seq_one_letter_code
_entity_poly.pdbx_strand_id
1 'polypeptide(L)'
;MVDNIKTKLDIIPVRWSNPNLGDLNINIYGFYKVNPGSASGRGTVRNHLDPTIMAFTAYFGYSFNNLVDARAIKIDLRLWINHGFNTLTIEYDSMIVINMINKVTTTAWKHHGRDQ
;
A
#
# COMPACT_ATOMS: atom_id res chain seq x y z
N MET A 1 12.56 45.70 -8.75
CA MET A 1 13.56 44.64 -8.57
C MET A 1 12.78 43.34 -8.48
N VAL A 2 12.91 42.45 -9.47
CA VAL A 2 12.28 41.13 -9.46
C VAL A 2 13.37 40.16 -9.04
N ASP A 3 13.22 39.58 -7.86
CA ASP A 3 14.22 38.74 -7.24
C ASP A 3 14.50 37.48 -8.07
N ASN A 4 15.79 37.25 -8.31
CA ASN A 4 16.36 36.05 -8.92
C ASN A 4 16.19 34.84 -7.98
N ILE A 5 15.00 34.25 -7.93
CA ILE A 5 14.81 32.96 -7.24
C ILE A 5 15.29 31.85 -8.17
N LYS A 6 16.52 31.37 -7.95
CA LYS A 6 17.00 30.11 -8.55
C LYS A 6 16.42 28.95 -7.74
N THR A 7 15.43 28.26 -8.30
CA THR A 7 14.92 27.00 -7.75
C THR A 7 16.04 25.96 -7.77
N LYS A 8 16.53 25.59 -6.58
CA LYS A 8 17.45 24.47 -6.42
C LYS A 8 16.64 23.18 -6.42
N LEU A 9 16.78 22.39 -7.49
CA LEU A 9 16.13 21.09 -7.62
C LEU A 9 17.11 20.01 -7.11
N ASP A 10 16.85 19.46 -5.93
CA ASP A 10 17.57 18.29 -5.41
C ASP A 10 16.79 17.02 -5.79
N ILE A 11 17.38 16.17 -6.64
CA ILE A 11 16.79 14.89 -7.07
C ILE A 11 17.54 13.76 -6.37
N ILE A 12 16.83 12.94 -5.61
CA ILE A 12 17.38 11.72 -4.99
C ILE A 12 16.82 10.51 -5.73
N PRO A 13 17.65 9.74 -6.46
CA PRO A 13 17.19 8.53 -7.12
C PRO A 13 16.90 7.44 -6.09
N VAL A 14 15.65 6.98 -6.03
CA VAL A 14 15.26 5.82 -5.24
C VAL A 14 15.26 4.60 -6.14
N ARG A 15 16.03 3.57 -5.80
CA ARG A 15 16.07 2.29 -6.52
C ARG A 15 15.53 1.19 -5.63
N TRP A 16 14.72 0.32 -6.23
CA TRP A 16 14.28 -0.91 -5.59
C TRP A 16 15.45 -1.90 -5.55
N SER A 17 15.80 -2.40 -4.37
CA SER A 17 16.64 -3.58 -4.24
C SER A 17 15.79 -4.84 -4.43
N ASN A 18 16.40 -5.90 -4.96
CA ASN A 18 15.78 -7.22 -4.93
C ASN A 18 15.72 -7.73 -3.47
N PRO A 19 14.69 -8.50 -3.11
CA PRO A 19 14.66 -9.23 -1.85
C PRO A 19 15.85 -10.19 -1.73
N ASN A 20 16.20 -10.61 -0.50
CA ASN A 20 17.20 -11.65 -0.32
C ASN A 20 16.71 -13.00 -0.86
N LEU A 21 17.62 -13.95 -1.04
CA LEU A 21 17.29 -15.31 -1.39
C LEU A 21 16.33 -15.92 -0.35
N GLY A 22 15.18 -16.42 -0.82
CA GLY A 22 14.13 -16.99 0.03
C GLY A 22 13.13 -15.97 0.58
N ASP A 23 13.43 -14.67 0.51
CA ASP A 23 12.50 -13.62 0.88
C ASP A 23 11.58 -13.26 -0.29
N LEU A 24 10.32 -12.98 0.05
CA LEU A 24 9.37 -12.38 -0.86
C LEU A 24 8.96 -11.02 -0.33
N ASN A 25 8.83 -10.11 -1.29
CA ASN A 25 8.45 -8.74 -1.01
C ASN A 25 7.18 -8.43 -1.78
N ILE A 26 6.24 -7.78 -1.10
CA ILE A 26 4.94 -7.46 -1.65
C ILE A 26 4.77 -5.95 -1.63
N ASN A 27 4.49 -5.39 -2.81
CA ASN A 27 4.08 -4.00 -2.96
C ASN A 27 2.57 -3.97 -3.11
N ILE A 28 1.90 -3.20 -2.25
CA ILE A 28 0.43 -3.11 -2.21
C ILE A 28 0.03 -1.66 -2.44
N TYR A 29 -1.03 -1.48 -3.22
CA TYR A 29 -1.56 -0.15 -3.50
C TYR A 29 -3.09 -0.15 -3.50
N GLY A 30 -3.68 0.68 -2.64
CA GLY A 30 -5.09 1.02 -2.66
C GLY A 30 -5.37 2.20 -3.59
N PHE A 31 -6.44 2.12 -4.38
CA PHE A 31 -6.94 3.22 -5.21
C PHE A 31 -8.38 3.55 -4.84
N TYR A 32 -8.71 4.85 -4.82
CA TYR A 32 -10.06 5.35 -4.62
C TYR A 32 -10.25 6.67 -5.38
N LYS A 33 -11.46 6.93 -5.88
CA LYS A 33 -11.76 8.18 -6.61
C LYS A 33 -12.02 9.37 -5.69
N VAL A 34 -12.74 9.14 -4.59
CA VAL A 34 -13.12 10.12 -3.56
C VAL A 34 -13.24 9.37 -2.22
N ASN A 35 -13.23 10.04 -1.07
CA ASN A 35 -13.26 9.39 0.24
C ASN A 35 -14.54 9.76 1.03
N PRO A 36 -15.54 8.87 1.18
CA PRO A 36 -15.62 7.53 0.58
C PRO A 36 -16.01 7.56 -0.90
N GLY A 37 -15.68 6.50 -1.64
CA GLY A 37 -15.85 6.46 -3.10
C GLY A 37 -15.60 5.10 -3.72
N SER A 38 -15.78 5.01 -5.04
CA SER A 38 -15.43 3.82 -5.82
C SER A 38 -13.94 3.51 -5.64
N ALA A 39 -13.64 2.26 -5.29
CA ALA A 39 -12.33 1.84 -4.86
C ALA A 39 -11.92 0.46 -5.38
N SER A 40 -10.61 0.28 -5.51
CA SER A 40 -9.95 -0.96 -5.90
C SER A 40 -8.62 -1.10 -5.18
N GLY A 41 -8.08 -2.30 -5.12
CA GLY A 41 -6.74 -2.58 -4.62
C GLY A 41 -5.97 -3.42 -5.61
N ARG A 42 -4.65 -3.29 -5.58
CA ARG A 42 -3.72 -4.14 -6.32
C ARG A 42 -2.52 -4.47 -5.46
N GLY A 43 -1.84 -5.55 -5.82
CA GLY A 43 -0.56 -5.89 -5.25
C GLY A 43 0.26 -6.74 -6.18
N THR A 44 1.56 -6.69 -5.97
CA THR A 44 2.56 -7.45 -6.72
C THR A 44 3.54 -8.09 -5.77
N VAL A 45 3.76 -9.39 -5.93
CA VAL A 45 4.75 -10.19 -5.20
C VAL A 45 5.99 -10.32 -6.07
N ARG A 46 7.17 -10.14 -5.49
CA ARG A 46 8.47 -10.30 -6.15
C ARG A 46 9.44 -11.11 -5.28
N ASN A 47 10.41 -11.74 -5.94
CA ASN A 47 11.47 -12.50 -5.29
C ASN A 47 12.84 -11.95 -5.73
N HIS A 48 13.92 -12.60 -5.28
CA HIS A 48 15.29 -12.21 -5.62
C HIS A 48 15.66 -12.30 -7.13
N LEU A 49 14.91 -13.07 -7.93
CA LEU A 49 15.13 -13.31 -9.37
C LEU A 49 14.23 -12.45 -10.25
N ASP A 50 12.94 -12.42 -9.92
CA ASP A 50 11.87 -11.93 -10.76
C ASP A 50 11.21 -10.70 -10.16
N PRO A 51 11.04 -9.62 -10.95
CA PRO A 51 10.39 -8.40 -10.50
C PRO A 51 8.89 -8.58 -10.22
N THR A 52 8.27 -9.66 -10.72
CA THR A 52 6.87 -10.00 -10.42
C THR A 52 6.66 -11.50 -10.61
N ILE A 53 6.43 -12.23 -9.51
CA ILE A 53 6.06 -13.65 -9.54
C ILE A 53 4.54 -13.85 -9.44
N MET A 54 3.82 -12.87 -8.91
CA MET A 54 2.37 -12.89 -8.78
C MET A 54 1.84 -11.45 -8.69
N ALA A 55 0.64 -11.22 -9.20
CA ALA A 55 -0.06 -9.96 -9.06
C ALA A 55 -1.56 -10.19 -8.88
N PHE A 56 -2.23 -9.27 -8.20
CA PHE A 56 -3.69 -9.24 -8.14
C PHE A 56 -4.22 -7.82 -8.36
N THR A 57 -5.47 -7.76 -8.78
CA THR A 57 -6.31 -6.57 -8.73
C THR A 57 -7.68 -6.97 -8.23
N ALA A 58 -8.31 -6.13 -7.42
CA ALA A 58 -9.62 -6.39 -6.85
C ALA A 58 -10.44 -5.11 -6.77
N TYR A 59 -11.71 -5.19 -7.19
CA TYR A 59 -12.67 -4.11 -7.00
C TYR A 59 -13.34 -4.23 -5.63
N PHE A 60 -13.38 -3.14 -4.87
CA PHE A 60 -13.90 -3.11 -3.50
C PHE A 60 -15.23 -2.36 -3.34
N GLY A 61 -15.82 -1.89 -4.45
CA GLY A 61 -17.05 -1.13 -4.41
C GLY A 61 -16.83 0.27 -3.83
N TYR A 62 -17.81 0.75 -3.07
CA TYR A 62 -17.74 2.02 -2.37
C TYR A 62 -17.04 1.83 -1.01
N SER A 63 -15.93 2.53 -0.78
CA SER A 63 -15.09 2.33 0.42
C SER A 63 -14.38 3.61 0.86
N PHE A 64 -13.97 3.64 2.13
CA PHE A 64 -13.05 4.64 2.67
C PHE A 64 -11.60 4.24 2.39
N ASN A 65 -10.69 5.22 2.28
CA ASN A 65 -9.29 5.01 1.93
C ASN A 65 -8.58 3.96 2.81
N ASN A 66 -8.66 4.09 4.13
CA ASN A 66 -8.06 3.15 5.07
C ASN A 66 -8.59 1.72 4.96
N LEU A 67 -9.85 1.55 4.54
CA LEU A 67 -10.46 0.23 4.34
C LEU A 67 -10.03 -0.42 3.03
N VAL A 68 -9.75 0.37 1.98
CA VAL A 68 -9.23 -0.11 0.70
C VAL A 68 -7.87 -0.76 0.92
N ASP A 69 -7.00 -0.02 1.60
CA ASP A 69 -5.65 -0.43 1.95
C ASP A 69 -5.64 -1.73 2.76
N ALA A 70 -6.42 -1.78 3.85
CA ALA A 70 -6.53 -2.97 4.68
C ALA A 70 -7.11 -4.19 3.93
N ARG A 71 -8.05 -3.98 3.00
CA ARG A 71 -8.62 -5.05 2.16
C ARG A 71 -7.60 -5.59 1.17
N ALA A 72 -6.79 -4.73 0.55
CA ALA A 72 -5.72 -5.14 -0.35
C ALA A 72 -4.68 -6.00 0.39
N ILE A 73 -4.24 -5.56 1.58
CA ILE A 73 -3.33 -6.32 2.46
C ILE A 73 -3.91 -7.70 2.81
N LYS A 74 -5.20 -7.76 3.14
CA LYS A 74 -5.87 -9.03 3.45
C LYS A 74 -5.88 -10.00 2.28
N ILE A 75 -6.04 -9.51 1.05
CA ILE A 75 -6.02 -10.37 -0.15
C ILE A 75 -4.62 -10.93 -0.36
N ASP A 76 -3.59 -10.10 -0.25
CA ASP A 76 -2.21 -10.56 -0.41
C ASP A 76 -1.81 -11.58 0.64
N LEU A 77 -2.15 -11.35 1.92
CA LEU A 77 -1.88 -12.32 2.98
C LEU A 77 -2.59 -13.66 2.74
N ARG A 78 -3.77 -13.66 2.11
CA ARG A 78 -4.47 -14.90 1.75
C ARG A 78 -3.81 -15.60 0.57
N LEU A 79 -3.46 -14.87 -0.48
CA LEU A 79 -2.70 -15.41 -1.60
C LEU A 79 -1.39 -16.03 -1.10
N TRP A 80 -0.67 -15.28 -0.27
CA TRP A 80 0.55 -15.72 0.39
C TRP A 80 0.43 -17.08 1.09
N ILE A 81 -0.53 -17.19 2.02
CA ILE A 81 -0.76 -18.43 2.79
C ILE A 81 -1.14 -19.58 1.85
N ASN A 82 -2.00 -19.31 0.86
CA ASN A 82 -2.45 -20.33 -0.09
C ASN A 82 -1.34 -20.85 -1.00
N HIS A 83 -0.30 -20.05 -1.24
CA HIS A 83 0.86 -20.45 -2.03
C HIS A 83 1.98 -21.11 -1.20
N GLY A 84 1.74 -21.32 0.11
CA GLY A 84 2.62 -22.12 0.96
C GLY A 84 3.90 -21.42 1.39
N PHE A 85 3.92 -20.09 1.36
CA PHE A 85 5.09 -19.33 1.77
C PHE A 85 5.03 -18.92 3.26
N ASN A 86 6.20 -18.79 3.90
CA ASN A 86 6.31 -18.76 5.37
C ASN A 86 6.83 -17.42 5.93
N THR A 87 7.60 -16.67 5.15
CA THR A 87 8.22 -15.39 5.52
C THR A 87 7.91 -14.29 4.52
N LEU A 88 7.31 -13.20 4.99
CA LEU A 88 6.84 -12.12 4.12
C LEU A 88 7.30 -10.75 4.61
N THR A 89 7.84 -9.95 3.68
CA THR A 89 8.00 -8.50 3.84
C THR A 89 6.93 -7.78 3.04
N ILE A 90 6.17 -6.89 3.69
CA ILE A 90 5.18 -6.04 3.01
C ILE A 90 5.72 -4.61 2.97
N GLU A 91 5.87 -4.08 1.77
CA GLU A 91 6.15 -2.67 1.52
C GLU A 91 4.83 -1.93 1.31
N TYR A 92 4.54 -0.98 2.21
CA TYR A 92 3.34 -0.17 2.17
C TYR A 92 3.66 1.31 2.39
N ASP A 93 3.03 2.18 1.59
CA ASP A 93 3.27 3.63 1.62
C ASP A 93 2.39 4.38 2.63
N SER A 94 1.41 3.71 3.24
CA SER A 94 0.53 4.30 4.26
C SER A 94 0.96 3.97 5.69
N MET A 95 1.66 4.91 6.31
CA MET A 95 2.08 4.81 7.73
C MET A 95 0.89 4.59 8.68
N ILE A 96 -0.26 5.18 8.38
CA ILE A 96 -1.48 5.04 9.20
C ILE A 96 -1.94 3.58 9.23
N VAL A 97 -1.92 2.90 8.09
CA VAL A 97 -2.34 1.49 7.97
C VAL A 97 -1.32 0.57 8.65
N ILE A 98 -0.02 0.84 8.48
CA ILE A 98 1.04 0.12 9.21
C ILE A 98 0.82 0.25 10.72
N ASN A 99 0.56 1.47 11.21
CA ASN A 99 0.30 1.71 12.62
C ASN A 99 -0.98 1.03 13.12
N MET A 100 -2.02 0.87 12.28
CA MET A 100 -3.19 0.09 12.64
C MET A 100 -2.89 -1.39 12.80
N ILE A 101 -2.15 -1.97 11.85
CA ILE A 101 -1.76 -3.39 11.88
C ILE A 101 -0.93 -3.69 13.12
N ASN A 102 0.01 -2.79 13.45
CA ASN A 102 0.86 -2.88 14.62
C ASN A 102 0.16 -2.46 15.93
N LYS A 103 -1.15 -2.16 15.89
CA LYS A 103 -1.96 -1.72 17.04
C LYS A 103 -1.42 -0.46 17.75
N VAL A 104 -0.64 0.35 17.04
CA VAL A 104 -0.14 1.66 17.49
C VAL A 104 -1.26 2.70 17.45
N THR A 105 -2.19 2.59 16.50
CA THR A 105 -3.38 3.45 16.41
C THR A 105 -4.61 2.62 16.04
N THR A 106 -5.79 3.01 16.52
CA THR A 106 -7.06 2.33 16.24
C THR A 106 -7.90 3.02 15.17
N THR A 107 -7.57 4.24 14.76
CA THR A 107 -8.44 5.06 13.90
C THR A 107 -7.69 5.78 12.79
N ALA A 108 -8.16 5.60 11.56
CA ALA A 108 -8.16 6.64 10.56
C ALA A 108 -9.56 7.22 10.61
N TRP A 109 -9.64 8.45 11.10
CA TRP A 109 -10.78 9.36 11.06
C TRP A 109 -12.05 8.76 10.46
N LYS A 110 -12.95 8.27 11.33
CA LYS A 110 -14.37 8.17 10.97
C LYS A 110 -14.94 9.57 11.16
N HIS A 111 -15.13 10.32 10.08
CA HIS A 111 -16.02 11.48 10.16
C HIS A 111 -17.44 10.92 10.34
N HIS A 112 -17.89 10.80 11.59
CA HIS A 112 -19.32 10.76 11.86
C HIS A 112 -19.84 12.14 11.47
N GLY A 113 -20.37 12.26 10.24
CA GLY A 113 -21.30 13.34 9.97
C GLY A 113 -22.39 13.24 11.02
N ARG A 114 -22.49 14.25 11.88
CA ARG A 114 -23.74 14.47 12.59
C ARG A 114 -24.74 14.82 11.50
N ASP A 115 -25.65 13.90 11.21
CA ASP A 115 -26.93 14.29 10.66
C ASP A 115 -27.53 15.31 11.65
N GLN A 116 -27.55 16.57 11.24
CA GLN A 116 -28.42 17.63 11.75
C GLN A 116 -29.20 18.16 10.56
#